data_AF-U3B1L4-F1
#
_entry.id   AF-U3B1L4-F1
#
_cell.length_a   1.000
_cell.length_b   1.000
_cell.length_c   1.000
_cell.angle_alpha   90.00
_cell.angle_beta   90.00
_cell.angle_gamma   90.00
#
_symmetry.space_group_name_H-M   'P 1'
#
loop_
_entity.id
_entity.type
_entity.pdbx_description
1 polymer ?
#
loop_
_entity_poly.entity_id
_entity_poly.type
_entity_poly.pdbx_seq_one_letter_code
_entity_poly.pdbx_strand_id
1 'polypeptide(L)'
;MDKEEKTKPLRKWNDLAKENTENAIVASMFVATLKTTSNLDTLNNWLLVATGAVASFLLANINNISEFLGRNAIVEGGYILCISCVFGLFGKIMGMRCKMAQEVSETVMHTFREHMKAHGEEEVKIHEGAKFWGISLDTGVRIERIISEYLALFPKPIRWLANHYFKKEKNNPQIAYVSQMRSLQVQSGAILIQATLFIYFFVAMFSAISRV
;
A
#
# COMPACT_ATOMS: atom_id res chain seq x y z
N MET A 1 -30.87 10.39 -41.28
CA MET A 1 -30.16 10.26 -39.99
C MET A 1 -30.75 9.10 -39.24
N ASP A 2 -29.99 8.02 -39.16
CA ASP A 2 -30.41 6.76 -38.57
C ASP A 2 -30.64 6.91 -37.05
N LYS A 3 -31.64 6.22 -36.49
CA LYS A 3 -31.94 6.24 -35.04
C LYS A 3 -30.73 5.77 -34.22
N GLU A 4 -29.89 4.94 -34.83
CA GLU A 4 -28.61 4.48 -34.25
C GLU A 4 -27.65 5.63 -33.97
N GLU A 5 -27.54 6.60 -34.88
CA GLU A 5 -26.60 7.71 -34.77
C GLU A 5 -27.01 8.71 -33.68
N LYS A 6 -28.33 8.91 -33.49
CA LYS A 6 -28.89 9.77 -32.43
C LYS A 6 -28.78 9.17 -31.02
N THR A 7 -28.75 7.83 -30.90
CA THR A 7 -28.67 7.15 -29.59
C THR A 7 -27.24 6.82 -29.15
N LYS A 8 -26.26 6.94 -30.07
CA LYS A 8 -24.84 6.70 -29.80
C LYS A 8 -24.28 7.48 -28.59
N PRO A 9 -24.61 8.77 -28.36
CA PRO A 9 -24.14 9.49 -27.17
C PRO A 9 -24.71 8.92 -25.87
N LEU A 10 -25.99 8.55 -25.86
CA LEU A 10 -26.65 7.98 -24.68
C LEU A 10 -26.11 6.59 -24.33
N ARG A 11 -25.86 5.75 -25.35
CA ARG A 11 -25.23 4.43 -25.15
C ARG A 11 -23.81 4.58 -24.60
N LYS A 12 -23.01 5.46 -25.20
CA LYS A 12 -21.65 5.76 -24.71
C LYS A 12 -21.65 6.30 -23.28
N TRP A 13 -22.60 7.17 -22.94
CA TRP A 13 -22.75 7.67 -21.58
C TRP A 13 -23.10 6.57 -20.58
N ASN A 14 -24.04 5.68 -20.93
CA ASN A 14 -24.37 4.51 -20.13
C ASN A 14 -23.17 3.57 -19.94
N ASP A 15 -22.40 3.31 -21.01
CA ASP A 15 -21.23 2.43 -20.93
C ASP A 15 -20.14 3.03 -20.03
N LEU A 16 -19.88 4.35 -20.14
CA LEU A 16 -18.97 5.07 -19.24
C LEU A 16 -19.47 5.07 -17.79
N ALA A 17 -20.77 5.22 -17.57
CA ALA A 17 -21.34 5.18 -16.22
C ALA A 17 -21.19 3.80 -15.57
N LYS A 18 -21.37 2.72 -16.34
CA LYS A 18 -21.11 1.35 -15.89
C LYS A 18 -19.63 1.15 -15.55
N GLU A 19 -18.73 1.50 -16.47
CA GLU A 19 -17.29 1.37 -16.28
C GLU A 19 -16.80 2.17 -15.04
N ASN A 20 -17.31 3.38 -14.84
CA ASN A 20 -17.00 4.19 -13.65
C ASN A 20 -17.47 3.51 -12.36
N THR A 21 -18.65 2.90 -12.38
CA THR A 21 -19.20 2.18 -11.22
C THR A 21 -18.37 0.93 -10.91
N GLU A 22 -18.03 0.14 -11.94
CA GLU A 22 -17.17 -1.03 -11.81
C GLU A 22 -15.79 -0.66 -11.24
N ASN A 23 -15.16 0.39 -11.77
CA ASN A 23 -13.89 0.90 -11.27
C ASN A 23 -13.97 1.40 -9.83
N ALA A 24 -15.07 2.07 -9.44
CA ALA A 24 -15.29 2.52 -8.07
C ALA A 24 -15.46 1.33 -7.10
N ILE A 25 -16.16 0.27 -7.52
CA ILE A 25 -16.29 -0.97 -6.73
C ILE A 25 -14.91 -1.60 -6.54
N VAL A 26 -14.13 -1.78 -7.61
CA VAL A 26 -12.77 -2.34 -7.52
C VAL A 26 -11.87 -1.50 -6.61
N ALA A 27 -11.91 -0.18 -6.73
CA ALA A 27 -11.18 0.74 -5.85
C ALA A 27 -11.59 0.54 -4.38
N SER A 28 -12.88 0.40 -4.10
CA SER A 28 -13.39 0.14 -2.74
C SER A 28 -12.89 -1.19 -2.16
N MET A 29 -12.79 -2.23 -3.00
CA MET A 29 -12.20 -3.52 -2.61
C MET A 29 -10.73 -3.36 -2.26
N PHE A 30 -9.95 -2.63 -3.06
CA PHE A 30 -8.55 -2.34 -2.74
C PHE A 30 -8.40 -1.57 -1.44
N VAL A 31 -9.20 -0.53 -1.20
CA VAL A 31 -9.19 0.22 0.07
C VAL A 31 -9.50 -0.70 1.25
N ALA A 32 -10.52 -1.56 1.13
CA ALA A 32 -10.88 -2.51 2.18
C ALA A 32 -9.74 -3.52 2.45
N THR A 33 -9.10 -4.04 1.40
CA THR A 33 -7.94 -4.93 1.55
C THR A 33 -6.77 -4.21 2.20
N LEU A 34 -6.46 -2.98 1.80
CA LEU A 34 -5.34 -2.23 2.36
C LEU A 34 -5.57 -1.86 3.84
N LYS A 35 -6.82 -1.76 4.30
CA LYS A 35 -7.11 -1.59 5.74
C LYS A 35 -6.63 -2.78 6.59
N THR A 36 -6.43 -3.96 6.01
CA THR A 36 -5.89 -5.13 6.74
C THR A 36 -4.41 -4.97 7.11
N THR A 37 -3.69 -4.03 6.48
CA THR A 37 -2.29 -3.70 6.78
C THR A 37 -2.06 -3.41 8.28
N SER A 38 -3.02 -2.77 8.95
CA SER A 38 -2.91 -2.43 10.38
C SER A 38 -2.90 -3.68 11.27
N ASN A 39 -3.71 -4.67 10.93
CA ASN A 39 -3.76 -5.96 11.63
C ASN A 39 -2.47 -6.74 11.38
N LEU A 40 -1.97 -6.74 10.15
CA LEU A 40 -0.68 -7.37 9.81
C LEU A 40 0.50 -6.71 10.51
N ASP A 41 0.50 -5.39 10.63
CA ASP A 41 1.51 -4.65 11.39
C ASP A 41 1.49 -5.00 12.88
N THR A 42 0.29 -5.20 13.44
CA THR A 42 0.12 -5.62 14.82
C THR A 42 0.65 -7.04 15.03
N LEU A 43 0.31 -7.97 14.13
CA LEU A 43 0.84 -9.33 14.14
C LEU A 43 2.37 -9.36 14.04
N ASN A 44 2.94 -8.59 13.11
CA ASN A 44 4.39 -8.49 12.93
C ASN A 44 5.09 -7.95 14.19
N ASN A 45 4.52 -6.91 14.81
CA ASN A 45 5.03 -6.39 16.08
C ASN A 45 5.05 -7.46 17.17
N TRP A 46 3.96 -8.20 17.35
CA TRP A 46 3.90 -9.30 18.32
C TRP A 46 4.94 -10.38 18.05
N LEU A 47 5.10 -10.77 16.77
CA LEU A 47 6.12 -11.74 16.37
C LEU A 47 7.54 -11.25 16.65
N LEU A 48 7.86 -9.99 16.34
CA LEU A 48 9.16 -9.40 16.64
C LEU A 48 9.44 -9.33 18.14
N VAL A 49 8.45 -8.93 18.95
CA VAL A 49 8.56 -8.89 20.41
C VAL A 49 8.80 -10.30 20.97
N ALA A 50 8.02 -11.29 20.52
CA ALA A 50 8.20 -12.68 20.93
C ALA A 50 9.59 -13.20 20.53
N THR A 51 10.03 -12.90 19.29
CA THR A 51 11.36 -13.30 18.80
C THR A 51 12.48 -12.67 19.64
N GLY A 52 12.37 -11.37 19.95
CA GLY A 52 13.32 -10.67 20.81
C GLY A 52 13.35 -11.19 22.24
N ALA A 53 12.19 -11.54 22.80
CA ALA A 53 12.09 -12.15 24.13
C ALA A 53 12.77 -13.53 24.18
N VAL A 54 12.52 -14.38 23.19
CA VAL A 54 13.17 -15.70 23.07
C VAL A 54 14.68 -15.56 22.88
N ALA A 55 15.13 -14.65 22.01
CA ALA A 55 16.56 -14.37 21.83
C ALA A 55 17.23 -13.96 23.13
N SER A 56 16.61 -13.02 23.85
CA SER A 56 17.13 -12.51 25.12
C SER A 56 17.21 -13.60 26.17
N PHE A 57 16.19 -14.46 26.24
CA PHE A 57 16.16 -15.60 27.15
C PHE A 57 17.28 -16.61 26.85
N LEU A 58 17.49 -16.97 25.57
CA LEU A 58 18.55 -17.87 25.14
C LEU A 58 19.94 -17.32 25.51
N LEU A 59 20.17 -16.03 25.26
CA LEU A 59 21.44 -15.37 25.57
C LEU A 59 21.69 -15.29 27.08
N ALA A 60 20.67 -14.93 27.86
CA ALA A 60 20.79 -14.83 29.31
C ALA A 60 21.05 -16.19 29.99
N ASN A 61 20.56 -17.28 29.40
CA ASN A 61 20.64 -18.62 29.96
C ASN A 61 21.56 -19.56 29.15
N ILE A 62 22.46 -19.01 28.34
CA ILE A 62 23.22 -19.80 27.37
C ILE A 62 24.04 -20.92 28.02
N ASN A 63 24.63 -20.67 29.20
CA ASN A 63 25.42 -21.66 29.93
C ASN A 63 24.52 -22.85 30.34
N ASN A 64 23.40 -22.56 31.00
CA ASN A 64 22.45 -23.58 31.47
C ASN A 64 21.83 -24.35 30.30
N ILE A 65 21.44 -23.66 29.22
CA ILE A 65 20.81 -24.30 28.06
C ILE A 65 21.82 -25.14 27.27
N SER A 66 23.10 -24.73 27.22
CA SER A 66 24.14 -25.45 26.48
C SER A 66 24.42 -26.84 27.01
N GLU A 67 24.17 -27.09 28.30
CA GLU A 67 24.30 -28.40 28.93
C GLU A 67 23.25 -29.40 28.41
N PHE A 68 22.06 -28.93 28.02
CA PHE A 68 20.96 -29.79 27.56
C PHE A 68 20.84 -29.87 26.03
N LEU A 69 21.17 -28.80 25.31
CA LEU A 69 20.96 -28.71 23.86
C LEU A 69 22.22 -28.93 23.04
N GLY A 70 23.40 -28.81 23.66
CA GLY A 70 24.66 -28.74 22.96
C GLY A 70 24.87 -27.40 22.26
N ARG A 71 26.14 -26.97 22.19
CA ARG A 71 26.53 -25.66 21.65
C ARG A 71 26.14 -25.47 20.17
N ASN A 72 26.16 -26.54 19.38
CA ASN A 72 25.85 -26.49 17.94
C ASN A 72 24.38 -26.15 17.69
N ALA A 73 23.44 -26.77 18.42
CA ALA A 73 22.02 -26.51 18.26
C ALA A 73 21.64 -25.07 18.66
N ILE A 74 22.28 -24.52 19.70
CA ILE A 74 22.08 -23.12 20.10
C ILE A 74 22.55 -22.16 19.00
N VAL A 75 23.70 -22.42 18.39
CA VAL A 75 24.26 -21.57 17.32
C VAL A 75 23.38 -21.64 16.07
N GLU A 76 22.99 -22.83 15.62
CA GLU A 76 22.10 -23.04 14.47
C GLU A 76 20.72 -22.40 14.70
N GLY A 77 20.12 -22.64 15.88
CA GLY A 77 18.86 -22.01 16.29
C GLY A 77 18.96 -20.49 16.35
N GLY A 78 20.06 -19.96 16.88
CA GLY A 78 20.35 -18.52 16.91
C GLY A 78 20.39 -17.90 15.51
N TYR A 79 21.04 -18.56 14.54
CA TYR A 79 21.06 -18.09 13.14
C TYR A 79 19.67 -18.06 12.52
N ILE A 80 18.86 -19.11 12.71
CA ILE A 80 17.48 -19.16 12.21
C ILE A 80 16.66 -18.00 12.80
N LEU A 81 16.83 -17.74 14.09
CA LEU A 81 16.12 -16.70 14.81
C LEU A 81 16.54 -15.30 14.35
N CYS A 82 17.83 -15.08 14.09
CA CYS A 82 18.32 -13.85 13.46
C CYS A 82 17.73 -13.62 12.07
N ILE A 83 17.66 -14.66 11.23
CA ILE A 83 17.06 -14.54 9.89
C ILE A 83 15.56 -14.22 10.01
N SER A 84 14.86 -14.87 10.94
CA SER A 84 13.45 -14.55 11.25
C SER A 84 13.27 -13.06 11.61
N CYS A 85 14.13 -12.51 12.49
CA CYS A 85 14.11 -11.08 12.82
C CYS A 85 14.30 -10.16 11.61
N VAL A 86 15.22 -10.49 10.70
CA VAL A 86 15.45 -9.69 9.47
C VAL A 86 14.20 -9.64 8.61
N PHE A 87 13.51 -10.78 8.43
CA PHE A 87 12.24 -10.82 7.70
C PHE A 87 11.13 -10.03 8.40
N GLY A 88 11.04 -10.08 9.73
CA GLY A 88 10.08 -9.28 10.49
C GLY A 88 10.32 -7.78 10.37
N LEU A 89 11.58 -7.34 10.47
CA LEU A 89 11.96 -5.94 10.25
C LEU A 89 11.66 -5.49 8.81
N PHE A 90 11.95 -6.33 7.82
CA PHE A 90 11.64 -6.04 6.44
C PHE A 90 10.13 -5.91 6.19
N GLY A 91 9.34 -6.85 6.74
CA GLY A 91 7.87 -6.76 6.74
C GLY A 91 7.38 -5.47 7.39
N LYS A 92 8.03 -5.03 8.48
CA LYS A 92 7.66 -3.81 9.20
C LYS A 92 7.88 -2.56 8.37
N ILE A 93 9.01 -2.49 7.68
CA ILE A 93 9.34 -1.38 6.77
C ILE A 93 8.31 -1.27 5.65
N MET A 94 7.93 -2.40 5.04
CA MET A 94 6.93 -2.41 3.97
C MET A 94 5.54 -2.02 4.47
N GLY A 95 5.13 -2.50 5.66
CA GLY A 95 3.88 -2.10 6.30
C GLY A 95 3.79 -0.61 6.59
N MET A 96 4.84 -0.02 7.15
CA MET A 96 4.92 1.42 7.40
C MET A 96 4.79 2.24 6.11
N ARG A 97 5.45 1.82 5.02
CA ARG A 97 5.33 2.50 3.72
C ARG A 97 3.90 2.45 3.17
N CYS A 98 3.23 1.32 3.32
CA CYS A 98 1.82 1.16 2.93
C CYS A 98 0.92 2.09 3.74
N LYS A 99 1.08 2.10 5.07
CA LYS A 99 0.30 2.96 5.98
C LYS A 99 0.48 4.45 5.67
N MET A 100 1.72 4.91 5.47
CA MET A 100 2.01 6.30 5.09
C MET A 100 1.33 6.67 3.75
N ALA A 101 1.39 5.78 2.76
CA ALA A 101 0.75 6.01 1.47
C ALA A 101 -0.78 6.08 1.57
N GLN A 102 -1.40 5.26 2.43
CA GLN A 102 -2.83 5.32 2.70
C GLN A 102 -3.24 6.64 3.38
N GLU A 103 -2.54 7.04 4.43
CA GLU A 103 -2.83 8.29 5.16
C GLU A 103 -2.72 9.52 4.25
N VAL A 104 -1.68 9.58 3.42
CA VAL A 104 -1.53 10.63 2.40
C VAL A 104 -2.68 10.58 1.39
N SER A 105 -3.02 9.39 0.89
CA SER A 105 -4.09 9.23 -0.09
C SER A 105 -5.45 9.64 0.47
N GLU A 106 -5.78 9.27 1.71
CA GLU A 106 -7.04 9.63 2.35
C GLU A 106 -7.13 11.14 2.58
N THR A 107 -6.05 11.74 3.06
CA THR A 107 -5.97 13.19 3.29
C THR A 107 -6.12 13.98 1.98
N VAL A 108 -5.40 13.58 0.94
CA VAL A 108 -5.50 14.20 -0.39
C VAL A 108 -6.90 14.01 -0.95
N MET A 109 -7.50 12.83 -0.84
CA MET A 109 -8.84 12.60 -1.38
C MET A 109 -9.92 13.41 -0.66
N HIS A 110 -9.77 13.61 0.65
CA HIS A 110 -10.66 14.45 1.44
C HIS A 110 -10.57 15.92 0.99
N THR A 111 -9.37 16.51 1.00
CA THR A 111 -9.17 17.92 0.63
C THR A 111 -9.48 18.18 -0.84
N PHE A 112 -9.16 17.23 -1.72
CA PHE A 112 -9.46 17.34 -3.14
C PHE A 112 -10.97 17.36 -3.40
N ARG A 113 -11.78 16.52 -2.72
CA ARG A 113 -13.25 16.56 -2.85
C ARG A 113 -13.82 17.90 -2.40
N GLU A 114 -13.31 18.45 -1.31
CA GLU A 114 -13.73 19.75 -0.78
C GLU A 114 -13.44 20.86 -1.78
N HIS A 115 -12.21 20.94 -2.29
CA HIS A 115 -11.83 21.94 -3.29
C HIS A 115 -12.56 21.76 -4.63
N MET A 116 -12.79 20.53 -5.07
CA MET A 116 -13.55 20.26 -6.30
C MET A 116 -15.03 20.66 -6.17
N LYS A 117 -15.63 20.47 -4.99
CA LYS A 117 -17.01 20.90 -4.75
C LYS A 117 -17.12 22.43 -4.81
N ALA A 118 -16.22 23.13 -4.11
CA ALA A 118 -16.16 24.59 -4.14
C ALA A 118 -15.90 25.14 -5.56
N HIS A 119 -14.99 24.51 -6.30
CA HIS A 119 -14.75 24.86 -7.71
C HIS A 119 -15.99 24.63 -8.57
N GLY A 120 -16.68 23.50 -8.42
CA GLY A 120 -17.91 23.20 -9.18
C GLY A 120 -19.03 24.22 -8.93
N GLU A 121 -19.20 24.71 -7.71
CA GLU A 121 -20.14 25.79 -7.40
C GLU A 121 -19.76 27.11 -8.10
N GLU A 122 -18.47 27.39 -8.23
CA GLU A 122 -17.96 28.56 -8.93
C GLU A 122 -18.06 28.41 -10.46
N GLU A 123 -17.84 27.20 -11.00
CA GLU A 123 -18.02 26.90 -12.42
C GLU A 123 -19.43 27.20 -12.91
N VAL A 124 -20.44 26.91 -12.09
CA VAL A 124 -21.85 27.23 -12.40
C VAL A 124 -22.03 28.73 -12.56
N LYS A 125 -21.52 29.55 -11.62
CA LYS A 125 -21.59 31.02 -11.71
C LYS A 125 -20.85 31.55 -12.93
N ILE A 126 -19.67 31.00 -13.21
CA ILE A 126 -18.86 31.38 -14.37
C ILE A 126 -19.60 31.03 -15.67
N HIS A 127 -20.25 29.87 -15.74
CA HIS A 127 -21.04 29.46 -16.90
C HIS A 127 -22.30 30.32 -17.08
N GLU A 128 -22.97 30.72 -16.00
CA GLU A 128 -24.09 31.67 -16.04
C GLU A 128 -23.63 33.04 -16.55
N GLY A 129 -22.50 33.54 -16.07
CA GLY A 129 -21.86 34.75 -16.60
C GLY A 129 -21.46 34.60 -18.08
N ALA A 130 -20.90 33.47 -18.46
CA ALA A 130 -20.49 33.19 -19.84
C ALA A 130 -21.70 33.15 -20.80
N LYS A 131 -22.83 32.58 -20.36
CA LYS A 131 -24.10 32.61 -21.10
C LYS A 131 -24.61 34.04 -21.31
N PHE A 132 -24.50 34.90 -20.30
CA PHE A 132 -24.87 36.32 -20.44
C PHE A 132 -24.05 37.03 -21.52
N TRP A 133 -22.75 36.73 -21.61
CA TRP A 133 -21.83 37.32 -22.60
C TRP A 133 -21.76 36.56 -23.94
N GLY A 134 -22.50 35.44 -24.08
CA GLY A 134 -22.48 34.61 -25.29
C GLY A 134 -21.15 33.92 -25.58
N ILE A 135 -20.28 33.76 -24.59
CA ILE A 135 -18.96 33.12 -24.72
C ILE A 135 -18.98 31.70 -24.12
N SER A 136 -18.19 30.78 -24.68
CA SER A 136 -17.94 29.46 -24.10
C SER A 136 -16.61 29.48 -23.35
N LEU A 137 -16.60 29.08 -22.08
CA LEU A 137 -15.39 28.99 -21.25
C LEU A 137 -15.12 27.54 -20.88
N ASP A 138 -13.85 27.11 -20.97
CA ASP A 138 -13.37 25.87 -20.38
C ASP A 138 -12.92 26.16 -18.95
N THR A 139 -13.70 25.73 -17.97
CA THR A 139 -13.43 25.94 -16.54
C THR A 139 -12.74 24.74 -15.88
N GLY A 140 -12.43 23.69 -16.66
CA GLY A 140 -11.91 22.44 -16.15
C GLY A 140 -10.60 22.57 -15.37
N VAL A 141 -10.48 21.78 -14.30
CA VAL A 141 -9.27 21.71 -13.49
C VAL A 141 -8.17 20.93 -14.23
N ARG A 142 -7.01 21.57 -14.41
CA ARG A 142 -5.85 20.99 -15.08
C ARG A 142 -5.02 20.12 -14.14
N ILE A 143 -5.31 18.82 -14.10
CA ILE A 143 -4.62 17.83 -13.23
C ILE A 143 -3.12 17.80 -13.49
N GLU A 144 -2.68 18.00 -14.74
CA GLU A 144 -1.26 18.01 -15.12
C GLU A 144 -0.49 19.13 -14.41
N ARG A 145 -1.11 20.30 -14.22
CA ARG A 145 -0.52 21.42 -13.49
C ARG A 145 -0.40 21.08 -12.01
N ILE A 146 -1.42 20.46 -11.43
CA ILE A 146 -1.41 20.07 -10.01
C ILE A 146 -0.25 19.09 -9.76
N ILE A 147 -0.11 18.07 -10.61
CA ILE A 147 0.97 17.08 -10.49
C ILE A 147 2.34 17.75 -10.70
N SER A 148 2.48 18.66 -11.66
CA SER A 148 3.78 19.31 -11.92
C SER A 148 4.22 20.22 -10.76
N GLU A 149 3.30 20.98 -10.17
CA GLU A 149 3.56 21.82 -8.98
C GLU A 149 3.92 20.95 -7.77
N TYR A 150 3.20 19.85 -7.54
CA TYR A 150 3.52 18.91 -6.47
C TYR A 150 4.91 18.27 -6.66
N LEU A 151 5.22 17.80 -7.87
CA LEU A 151 6.51 17.17 -8.18
C LEU A 151 7.67 18.17 -8.26
N ALA A 152 7.39 19.48 -8.32
CA ALA A 152 8.41 20.53 -8.33
C ALA A 152 9.23 20.54 -7.04
N LEU A 153 8.64 20.13 -5.92
CA LEU A 153 9.28 20.04 -4.61
C LEU A 153 10.28 18.88 -4.48
N PHE A 154 10.20 17.89 -5.37
CA PHE A 154 11.05 16.70 -5.32
C PHE A 154 12.30 16.84 -6.19
N PRO A 155 13.42 16.22 -5.79
CA PRO A 155 14.65 16.21 -6.57
C PRO A 155 14.45 15.48 -7.92
N LYS A 156 15.27 15.85 -8.92
CA LYS A 156 15.15 15.38 -10.31
C LYS A 156 15.03 13.85 -10.47
N PRO A 157 15.77 13.00 -9.73
CA PRO A 157 15.64 11.55 -9.87
C PRO A 157 14.25 11.04 -9.45
N ILE A 158 13.70 11.56 -8.35
CA ILE A 158 12.37 11.19 -7.87
C ILE A 158 11.29 11.67 -8.84
N ARG A 159 11.43 12.89 -9.36
CA ARG A 159 10.54 13.44 -10.39
C ARG A 159 10.54 12.59 -11.65
N TRP A 160 11.71 12.15 -12.10
CA TRP A 160 11.85 11.28 -13.26
C TRP A 160 11.17 9.92 -13.03
N LEU A 161 11.39 9.30 -11.87
CA LEU A 161 10.75 8.03 -11.49
C LEU A 161 9.23 8.15 -11.44
N ALA A 162 8.70 9.20 -10.80
CA ALA A 162 7.27 9.45 -10.71
C ALA A 162 6.64 9.64 -12.10
N ASN A 163 7.26 10.47 -12.95
CA ASN A 163 6.78 10.69 -14.32
C ASN A 163 6.85 9.43 -15.19
N HIS A 164 7.89 8.60 -15.03
CA HIS A 164 8.00 7.33 -15.73
C HIS A 164 6.89 6.36 -15.29
N TYR A 165 6.62 6.30 -13.98
CA TYR A 165 5.53 5.49 -13.43
C TYR A 165 4.15 5.95 -13.94
N PHE A 166 3.85 7.26 -13.89
CA PHE A 166 2.59 7.80 -14.41
C PHE A 166 2.41 7.57 -15.92
N LYS A 167 3.49 7.66 -16.70
CA LYS A 167 3.45 7.35 -18.14
C LYS A 167 3.16 5.88 -18.41
N LYS A 168 3.78 4.98 -17.64
CA LYS A 168 3.60 3.53 -17.79
C LYS A 168 2.16 3.10 -17.45
N GLU A 169 1.56 3.69 -16.43
CA GLU A 169 0.27 3.28 -15.88
C GLU A 169 -0.89 4.22 -16.29
N LYS A 170 -0.71 5.06 -17.31
CA LYS A 170 -1.69 6.09 -17.72
C LYS A 170 -3.12 5.55 -17.97
N ASN A 171 -3.22 4.32 -18.48
CA ASN A 171 -4.50 3.69 -18.83
C ASN A 171 -5.05 2.81 -17.70
N ASN A 172 -4.40 2.77 -16.54
CA ASN A 172 -4.81 1.94 -15.43
C ASN A 172 -5.66 2.77 -14.45
N PRO A 173 -6.99 2.53 -14.36
CA PRO A 173 -7.86 3.27 -13.45
C PRO A 173 -7.49 3.05 -11.97
N GLN A 174 -6.74 1.99 -11.67
CA GLN A 174 -6.37 1.58 -10.31
C GLN A 174 -4.91 1.91 -9.96
N ILE A 175 -4.24 2.77 -10.74
CA ILE A 175 -2.83 3.16 -10.58
C ILE A 175 -2.44 3.54 -9.13
N ALA A 176 -3.35 4.18 -8.39
CA ALA A 176 -3.15 4.61 -7.02
C ALA A 176 -2.92 3.44 -6.05
N TYR A 177 -3.53 2.29 -6.33
CA TYR A 177 -3.53 1.13 -5.43
C TYR A 177 -2.47 0.10 -5.80
N VAL A 178 -1.98 0.06 -7.04
CA VAL A 178 -1.04 -0.97 -7.52
C VAL A 178 0.21 -1.06 -6.64
N SER A 179 0.87 0.07 -6.36
CA SER A 179 2.08 0.08 -5.53
C SER A 179 1.80 -0.27 -4.07
N GLN A 180 0.63 0.08 -3.55
CA GLN A 180 0.24 -0.20 -2.17
C GLN A 180 -0.06 -1.70 -2.01
N MET A 181 -0.78 -2.29 -2.98
CA MET A 181 -1.11 -3.71 -2.99
C MET A 181 0.14 -4.59 -3.12
N ARG A 182 1.12 -4.19 -3.94
CA ARG A 182 2.42 -4.87 -4.00
C ARG A 182 3.15 -4.82 -2.65
N SER A 183 3.15 -3.66 -1.99
CA SER A 183 3.76 -3.51 -0.66
C SER A 183 3.07 -4.42 0.37
N LEU A 184 1.75 -4.52 0.33
CA LEU A 184 0.96 -5.40 1.19
C LEU A 184 1.28 -6.89 0.96
N GLN A 185 1.40 -7.31 -0.30
CA GLN A 185 1.78 -8.68 -0.64
C GLN A 185 3.19 -9.02 -0.14
N VAL A 186 4.14 -8.10 -0.30
CA VAL A 186 5.52 -8.28 0.19
C VAL A 186 5.55 -8.30 1.72
N GLN A 187 4.82 -7.41 2.40
CA GLN A 187 4.68 -7.41 3.86
C GLN A 187 4.12 -8.75 4.35
N SER A 188 3.02 -9.21 3.74
CA SER A 188 2.37 -10.47 4.11
C SER A 188 3.31 -11.66 3.91
N GLY A 189 4.01 -11.72 2.78
CA GLY A 189 5.00 -12.76 2.50
C GLY A 189 6.16 -12.76 3.51
N ALA A 190 6.68 -11.58 3.86
CA ALA A 190 7.76 -11.45 4.84
C ALA A 190 7.34 -11.91 6.24
N ILE A 191 6.12 -11.55 6.68
CA ILE A 191 5.56 -11.97 7.97
C ILE A 191 5.36 -13.50 7.99
N LEU A 192 4.86 -14.08 6.90
CA LEU A 192 4.69 -15.53 6.80
C LEU A 192 6.05 -16.24 6.91
N ILE A 193 7.08 -15.76 6.20
CA ILE A 193 8.44 -16.33 6.28
C ILE A 193 8.98 -16.21 7.71
N GLN A 194 8.82 -15.04 8.36
CA GLN A 194 9.23 -14.84 9.75
C GLN A 194 8.54 -15.87 10.67
N ALA A 195 7.22 -16.01 10.56
CA ALA A 195 6.45 -16.93 11.38
C ALA A 195 6.87 -18.39 11.15
N THR A 196 7.07 -18.80 9.90
CA THR A 196 7.56 -20.15 9.58
C THR A 196 8.95 -20.41 10.16
N LEU A 197 9.89 -19.46 10.02
CA LEU A 197 11.22 -19.58 10.60
C LEU A 197 11.20 -19.62 12.13
N PHE A 198 10.31 -18.84 12.75
CA PHE A 198 10.14 -18.82 14.20
C PHE A 198 9.59 -20.16 14.73
N ILE A 199 8.62 -20.75 14.03
CA ILE A 199 8.11 -22.10 14.36
C ILE A 199 9.20 -23.14 14.11
N TYR A 200 9.90 -23.04 12.99
CA TYR A 200 10.99 -23.96 12.65
C TYR A 200 12.11 -23.94 13.70
N PHE A 201 12.44 -22.75 14.24
CA PHE A 201 13.36 -22.61 15.36
C PHE A 201 12.92 -23.48 16.56
N PHE A 202 11.66 -23.42 16.99
CA PHE A 202 11.19 -24.26 18.09
C PHE A 202 11.27 -25.75 17.75
N VAL A 203 10.82 -26.15 16.56
CA VAL A 203 10.88 -27.55 16.13
C VAL A 203 12.33 -28.07 16.12
N ALA A 204 13.27 -27.28 15.63
CA ALA A 204 14.69 -27.62 15.61
C ALA A 204 15.25 -27.76 17.03
N MET A 205 14.93 -26.82 17.93
CA MET A 205 15.36 -26.86 19.33
C MET A 205 14.79 -28.07 20.08
N PHE A 206 13.49 -28.36 19.92
CA PHE A 206 12.87 -29.55 20.52
C PHE A 206 13.47 -30.85 19.97
N SER A 207 13.70 -30.92 18.66
CA SER A 207 14.33 -32.08 18.03
C SER A 207 15.76 -32.29 18.53
N ALA A 208 16.52 -31.21 18.74
CA ALA A 208 17.86 -31.28 19.31
C ALA A 208 17.84 -31.81 20.76
N ILE A 209 16.90 -31.36 21.59
CA ILE A 209 16.72 -31.89 22.96
C ILE A 209 16.42 -33.40 22.92
N SER A 210 15.56 -33.86 22.02
CA SER A 210 15.19 -35.28 21.93
C SER A 210 16.31 -36.22 21.48
N ARG A 211 17.42 -35.68 20.97
CA ARG A 211 18.58 -36.44 20.49
C ARG A 211 19.72 -36.52 21.52
N VAL A 212 19.63 -35.76 22.61
CA VAL A 212 20.54 -35.77 23.76
C VAL A 212 20.06 -36.78 24.78
#